data_AF-A0A449HAI8-F1
#
_entry.id   AF-A0A449HAI8-F1
#
_cell.length_a   1.000
_cell.length_b   1.000
_cell.length_c   1.000
_cell.angle_alpha   90.00
_cell.angle_beta   90.00
_cell.angle_gamma   90.00
#
_symmetry.space_group_name_H-M   'P 1'
#
loop_
_entity.id
_entity.type
_entity.pdbx_description
1 polymer ?
#
loop_
_entity_poly.entity_id
_entity_poly.type
_entity_poly.pdbx_seq_one_letter_code
_entity_poly.pdbx_strand_id
1 'polypeptide(L)' 'MSYQDSSMHRPKGRISVADIAAQPGGIEALQRRVHELRARGVDYAANAIEREMADLDLPQT' A
#
# COMPACT_ATOMS: atom_id res chain seq x y z
N MET A 1 -21.92 6.14 -10.32
CA MET A 1 -21.31 5.80 -9.02
C MET A 1 -20.32 6.88 -8.65
N SER A 2 -20.64 7.66 -7.63
CA SER A 2 -19.80 8.69 -7.05
C SER A 2 -19.06 8.08 -5.86
N TYR A 3 -17.78 7.76 -6.01
CA TYR A 3 -16.89 7.49 -4.87
C TYR A 3 -16.49 8.85 -4.30
N GLN A 4 -17.36 9.39 -3.45
CA GLN A 4 -17.13 10.62 -2.74
C GLN A 4 -16.63 10.28 -1.34
N ASP A 5 -15.61 11.01 -0.92
CA ASP A 5 -15.16 11.20 0.46
C ASP A 5 -14.11 10.22 1.03
N SER A 6 -12.84 10.65 0.95
CA SER A 6 -12.02 10.85 2.15
C SER A 6 -10.67 11.50 1.79
N SER A 7 -10.71 12.60 1.04
CA SER A 7 -9.55 13.47 0.82
C SER A 7 -9.33 14.37 2.03
N MET A 8 -9.25 13.79 3.23
CA MET A 8 -8.90 14.52 4.45
C MET A 8 -7.41 14.33 4.73
N HIS A 9 -6.62 15.28 4.23
CA HIS A 9 -5.38 15.74 4.86
C HIS A 9 -4.14 14.81 4.81
N ARG A 10 -3.75 14.27 3.64
CA ARG A 10 -2.38 13.71 3.48
C ARG A 10 -1.39 14.81 3.05
N PRO A 11 -0.22 14.92 3.70
CA PRO A 11 0.82 15.87 3.29
C PRO A 11 1.24 15.58 1.84
N LYS A 12 1.32 16.65 1.04
CA LYS A 12 1.50 16.76 -0.42
C LYS A 12 2.68 16.00 -1.07
N GLY A 13 3.29 15.02 -0.40
CA GLY A 13 4.44 14.26 -0.91
C GLY A 13 4.56 12.82 -0.39
N ARG A 14 3.54 12.26 0.27
CA ARG A 14 3.57 10.84 0.70
C ARG A 14 2.52 10.05 -0.08
N ILE A 15 3.00 9.22 -1.02
CA ILE A 15 2.19 8.27 -1.75
C ILE A 15 1.79 7.16 -0.78
N SER A 16 0.49 6.89 -0.65
CA SER A 16 -0.04 5.89 0.28
C SER A 16 -0.20 4.54 -0.39
N VAL A 17 -0.38 3.46 0.37
CA VAL A 17 -0.64 2.12 -0.17
C VAL A 17 -1.84 2.12 -1.13
N ALA A 18 -2.92 2.81 -0.79
CA ALA A 18 -4.09 2.97 -1.67
C ALA A 18 -3.76 3.66 -3.00
N ASP A 19 -2.95 4.73 -2.97
CA ASP A 19 -2.53 5.46 -4.17
C ASP A 19 -1.59 4.62 -5.04
N ILE A 20 -0.77 3.75 -4.43
CA ILE A 20 0.08 2.81 -5.16
C ILE A 20 -0.80 1.73 -5.80
N ALA A 21 -1.71 1.12 -5.02
CA ALA A 21 -2.61 0.07 -5.48
C ALA A 21 -3.55 0.49 -6.62
N ALA A 22 -3.93 1.77 -6.67
CA ALA A 22 -4.75 2.33 -7.74
C ALA A 22 -4.01 2.44 -9.10
N GLN A 23 -2.68 2.31 -9.11
CA GLN A 23 -1.89 2.33 -10.34
C GLN A 23 -1.82 0.92 -10.98
N PRO A 24 -1.76 0.82 -12.31
CA PRO A 24 -1.53 -0.45 -12.98
C PRO A 24 -0.20 -1.07 -12.53
N GLY A 25 -0.23 -2.30 -12.03
CA GLY A 25 0.93 -2.98 -11.44
C GLY A 25 1.29 -2.52 -10.01
N GLY A 26 0.45 -1.70 -9.38
CA GLY A 26 0.68 -1.18 -8.04
C GLY A 26 0.74 -2.25 -6.96
N ILE A 27 -0.12 -3.27 -7.06
CA ILE A 27 -0.14 -4.41 -6.13
C ILE A 27 1.17 -5.19 -6.20
N GLU A 28 1.64 -5.49 -7.40
CA GLU A 28 2.91 -6.19 -7.62
C GLU A 28 4.10 -5.38 -7.08
N ALA A 29 4.06 -4.05 -7.24
CA ALA A 29 5.07 -3.15 -6.68
C ALA A 29 5.08 -3.17 -5.14
N LEU A 30 3.89 -3.18 -4.50
CA LEU A 30 3.75 -3.29 -3.05
C LEU A 30 4.24 -4.64 -2.54
N GLN A 31 3.87 -5.74 -3.20
CA GLN A 31 4.34 -7.09 -2.87
C GLN A 31 5.85 -7.22 -3.00
N ARG A 32 6.44 -6.72 -4.10
CA ARG A 32 7.89 -6.66 -4.26
C ARG A 32 8.53 -5.88 -3.12
N ARG A 33 7.95 -4.75 -2.72
CA ARG A 33 8.49 -3.93 -1.63
C ARG A 33 8.45 -4.65 -0.29
N VAL A 34 7.36 -5.36 0.01
CA VAL A 34 7.23 -6.19 1.21
C VAL A 34 8.34 -7.26 1.22
N HIS A 35 8.55 -7.93 0.09
CA HIS A 35 9.60 -8.95 -0.05
C HIS A 35 11.00 -8.36 0.18
N GLU A 36 11.31 -7.21 -0.41
CA GLU A 36 12.58 -6.50 -0.20
C GLU A 36 12.79 -6.12 1.27
N LEU A 37 11.74 -5.64 1.95
CA LEU A 37 11.83 -5.24 3.35
C LEU A 37 12.09 -6.44 4.25
N ARG A 38 11.44 -7.58 4.01
CA ARG A 38 11.71 -8.83 4.74
C ARG A 38 13.12 -9.35 4.47
N ALA A 39 13.59 -9.32 3.22
CA ALA A 39 14.97 -9.68 2.89
C ALA A 39 16.00 -8.81 3.62
N ARG A 40 15.64 -7.55 3.92
CA ARG A 40 16.47 -6.62 4.70
C ARG A 40 16.27 -6.71 6.21
N GLY A 41 15.40 -7.59 6.70
CA GLY A 41 15.06 -7.73 8.12
C GLY A 41 14.26 -6.54 8.68
N VAL A 42 13.58 -5.77 7.83
CA VAL A 42 12.75 -4.63 8.23
C VAL A 42 11.27 -5.06 8.28
N ASP A 43 10.98 -5.98 9.19
CA ASP A 43 9.65 -6.60 9.31
C ASP A 43 8.56 -5.60 9.69
N TYR A 44 8.89 -4.58 10.49
CA TYR A 44 7.93 -3.54 10.87
C TYR A 44 7.34 -2.82 9.65
N ALA A 45 8.17 -2.45 8.68
CA ALA A 45 7.71 -1.75 7.48
C ALA A 45 6.97 -2.72 6.52
N ALA A 46 7.42 -3.97 6.43
CA ALA A 46 6.73 -5.00 5.65
C ALA A 46 5.31 -5.23 6.20
N ASN A 47 5.20 -5.47 7.51
CA ASN A 47 3.94 -5.70 8.20
C ASN A 47 3.00 -4.50 8.10
N ALA A 48 3.52 -3.26 8.13
CA ALA A 48 2.71 -2.05 7.97
C ALA A 48 2.04 -2.00 6.59
N ILE A 49 2.80 -2.32 5.52
CA ILE A 49 2.27 -2.37 4.15
C ILE A 49 1.27 -3.52 4.01
N GLU A 50 1.59 -4.72 4.49
CA GLU A 50 0.67 -5.88 4.45
C GLU A 50 -0.64 -5.59 5.17
N ARG A 51 -0.57 -4.93 6.32
CA ARG A 51 -1.75 -4.53 7.09
C ARG A 51 -2.60 -3.49 6.37
N GLU A 52 -1.98 -2.46 5.81
CA GLU A 52 -2.73 -1.47 5.00
C GLU A 52 -3.33 -2.12 3.74
N MET A 53 -2.63 -3.06 3.08
CA MET A 53 -3.19 -3.79 1.94
C MET A 53 -4.39 -4.65 2.35
N ALA A 54 -4.33 -5.30 3.52
CA ALA A 54 -5.44 -6.11 4.04
C ALA A 54 -6.64 -5.24 4.45
N ASP A 55 -6.40 -4.05 5.02
CA ASP A 55 -7.45 -3.09 5.37
C ASP A 55 -8.20 -2.57 4.13
N LEU A 56 -7.47 -2.44 3.01
CA LEU A 56 -7.99 -2.02 1.72
C LEU A 56 -8.60 -3.17 0.89
N ASP A 57 -8.69 -4.39 1.44
CA ASP A 57 -9.18 -5.60 0.77
C ASP A 57 -8.46 -5.89 -0.57
N LEU A 58 -7.16 -5.55 -0.65
CA LEU A 58 -6.38 -5.71 -1.87
C LEU A 58 -5.91 -7.17 -2.04
N PRO A 59 -5.87 -7.69 -3.27
CA PRO A 59 -5.41 -9.05 -3.52
C PRO A 59 -3.93 -9.21 -3.13
N GLN A 60 -3.65 -10.23 -2.33
CA GLN A 60 -2.31 -10.52 -1.79
C GLN A 60 -1.66 -11.79 -2.39
N THR A 61 -2.23 -12.30 -3.50
CA THR A 61 -1.88 -13.59 -4.12
C THR A 61 -0.49 -13.62 -4.73
#